data_AF-Q981I9-F1
#
_entry.id   AF-Q981I9-F1
#
_cell.length_a   1.000
_cell.length_b   1.000
_cell.length_c   1.000
_cell.angle_alpha   90.00
_cell.angle_beta   90.00
_cell.angle_gamma   90.00
#
_symmetry.space_group_name_H-M   'P 1'
#
loop_
_entity.id
_entity.type
_entity.pdbx_description
1 polymer ?
#
loop_
_entity_poly.entity_id
_entity_poly.type
_entity_poly.pdbx_seq_one_letter_code
_entity_poly.pdbx_strand_id
1 'polypeptide(L)'
;MTIEPIRLPDAATVEAVLAGLDPTSADTDLALALTQTFPGFPFTAAAVDDFYWRGDARTILSADGTRLGDHRVWVERELAALGGNLTAFWNRHRSGDQKFTEWRGTSVFAFARTGRGVADFVQISRGRDVEYLAGSVVDPDYRPYSADDLFDPSWVRREPDTDAPVLAGPVYRLRGRTGGGIVHMKSFLARRTRIEAEQRQAQRPEAGLIREVGPDSARDTPSMYANPEWFDFVPRENRFFADWERPSASVERIFDHWAFDIHDLEHRGRREIGFIPRPLKMPRREAAVGRRRFGAPPDGGDRGGRRRDWPALRVVLSDDARALGRSGRRRRDR
;
A
#
# COMPACT_ATOMS: atom_id res chain seq x y z
N MET A 1 -34.81 -22.40 18.14
CA MET A 1 -33.44 -21.84 18.04
C MET A 1 -33.48 -20.77 16.97
N THR A 2 -33.48 -19.50 17.36
CA THR A 2 -33.37 -18.36 16.44
C THR A 2 -31.94 -18.33 15.93
N ILE A 3 -31.77 -18.52 14.61
CA ILE A 3 -30.48 -18.32 13.96
C ILE A 3 -30.27 -16.81 13.93
N GLU A 4 -29.37 -16.30 14.77
CA GLU A 4 -28.95 -14.91 14.66
C GLU A 4 -28.37 -14.69 13.26
N PRO A 5 -28.80 -13.63 12.55
CA PRO A 5 -28.28 -13.35 11.22
C PRO A 5 -26.78 -13.09 11.30
N ILE A 6 -26.01 -13.83 10.50
CA ILE A 6 -24.56 -13.66 10.41
C ILE A 6 -24.25 -12.24 9.93
N ARG A 7 -23.67 -11.44 10.81
CA ARG A 7 -23.31 -10.04 10.54
C ARG A 7 -21.89 -9.96 9.97
N LEU A 8 -21.76 -9.51 8.73
CA LEU A 8 -20.46 -9.24 8.12
C LEU A 8 -19.74 -8.07 8.84
N PRO A 9 -18.39 -8.06 8.84
CA PRO A 9 -17.63 -6.95 9.42
C PRO A 9 -17.91 -5.62 8.73
N ASP A 10 -18.24 -4.60 9.52
CA ASP A 10 -18.36 -3.20 9.10
C ASP A 10 -17.31 -2.32 9.78
N ALA A 11 -17.04 -1.16 9.16
CA ALA A 11 -15.95 -0.27 9.56
C ALA A 11 -16.11 0.24 10.99
N ALA A 12 -17.30 0.72 11.37
CA ALA A 12 -17.54 1.29 12.68
C ALA A 12 -17.32 0.27 13.80
N THR A 13 -17.79 -0.96 13.60
CA THR A 13 -17.63 -2.03 14.60
C THR A 13 -16.18 -2.49 14.68
N VAL A 14 -15.49 -2.63 13.55
CA VAL A 14 -14.06 -2.94 13.55
C VAL A 14 -13.26 -1.84 14.24
N GLU A 15 -13.51 -0.58 13.95
CA GLU A 15 -12.86 0.56 14.60
C GLU A 15 -13.08 0.56 16.12
N ALA A 16 -14.30 0.25 16.58
CA ALA A 16 -14.60 0.12 18.00
C ALA A 16 -13.79 -1.03 18.66
N VAL A 17 -13.66 -2.18 17.98
CA VAL A 17 -12.80 -3.28 18.46
C VAL A 17 -11.35 -2.82 18.56
N LEU A 18 -10.81 -2.17 17.51
CA LEU A 18 -9.42 -1.71 17.50
C LEU A 18 -9.13 -0.68 18.59
N ALA A 19 -10.08 0.23 18.85
CA ALA A 19 -9.96 1.24 19.90
C ALA A 19 -10.04 0.64 21.32
N GLY A 20 -10.67 -0.52 21.48
CA GLY A 20 -10.82 -1.22 22.76
C GLY A 20 -9.67 -2.17 23.11
N LEU A 21 -8.68 -2.36 22.23
CA LEU A 21 -7.53 -3.23 22.50
C LEU A 21 -6.61 -2.58 23.55
N ASP A 22 -6.19 -3.38 24.54
CA ASP A 22 -5.11 -3.00 25.45
C ASP A 22 -3.79 -2.98 24.67
N PRO A 23 -3.06 -1.85 24.61
CA PRO A 23 -1.78 -1.78 23.91
C PRO A 23 -0.77 -2.85 24.33
N THR A 24 -0.81 -3.32 25.58
CA THR A 24 0.14 -4.30 26.12
C THR A 24 -0.09 -5.72 25.59
N SER A 25 -1.32 -6.06 25.20
CA SER A 25 -1.72 -7.37 24.67
C SER A 25 -2.32 -7.31 23.26
N ALA A 26 -2.37 -6.14 22.64
CA ALA A 26 -3.07 -5.91 21.37
C ALA A 26 -2.63 -6.87 20.26
N ASP A 27 -1.35 -7.22 20.19
CA ASP A 27 -0.81 -8.12 19.16
C ASP A 27 -1.35 -9.55 19.28
N THR A 28 -1.56 -10.04 20.51
CA THR A 28 -2.10 -11.38 20.76
C THR A 28 -3.63 -11.40 20.70
N ASP A 29 -4.26 -10.31 21.14
CA ASP A 29 -5.70 -10.28 21.38
C ASP A 29 -6.51 -9.89 20.14
N LEU A 30 -5.88 -9.27 19.14
CA LEU A 30 -6.54 -8.74 17.95
C LEU A 30 -7.46 -9.77 17.26
N ALA A 31 -6.94 -10.95 16.94
CA ALA A 31 -7.70 -11.98 16.22
C ALA A 31 -8.86 -12.52 17.07
N LEU A 32 -8.64 -12.68 18.37
CA LEU A 32 -9.64 -13.15 19.32
C LEU A 32 -10.77 -12.12 19.47
N ALA A 33 -10.43 -10.85 19.68
CA ALA A 33 -11.39 -9.76 19.84
C ALA A 33 -12.33 -9.64 18.62
N LEU A 34 -11.79 -9.80 17.41
CA LEU A 34 -12.60 -9.80 16.18
C LEU A 34 -13.51 -11.02 16.09
N THR A 35 -12.98 -12.21 16.41
CA THR A 35 -13.75 -13.45 16.37
C THR A 35 -14.92 -13.41 17.36
N GLN A 36 -14.70 -12.85 18.55
CA GLN A 36 -15.75 -12.64 19.55
C GLN A 36 -16.78 -11.62 19.08
N THR A 37 -16.34 -10.54 18.43
CA THR A 37 -17.24 -9.48 17.94
C THR A 37 -18.07 -9.90 16.72
N PHE A 38 -17.54 -10.81 15.90
CA PHE A 38 -18.21 -11.31 14.70
C PHE A 38 -18.37 -12.84 14.75
N PRO A 39 -19.34 -13.35 15.54
CA PRO A 39 -19.62 -14.78 15.61
C PRO A 39 -19.86 -15.39 14.23
N GLY A 40 -19.26 -16.56 13.98
CA GLY A 40 -19.29 -17.24 12.68
C GLY A 40 -18.10 -16.92 11.77
N PHE A 41 -17.25 -15.95 12.13
CA PHE A 41 -16.04 -15.59 11.41
C PHE A 41 -14.79 -15.82 12.28
N PRO A 42 -14.15 -17.01 12.21
CA PRO A 42 -12.90 -17.23 12.92
C PRO A 42 -11.79 -16.43 12.24
N PHE A 43 -11.35 -15.35 12.91
CA PHE A 43 -10.31 -14.48 12.39
C PHE A 43 -8.92 -15.03 12.69
N THR A 44 -8.03 -14.86 11.70
CA THR A 44 -6.58 -14.96 11.87
C THR A 44 -5.96 -13.60 11.55
N ALA A 45 -4.84 -13.24 12.19
CA ALA A 45 -4.10 -12.02 11.90
C ALA A 45 -2.65 -12.35 11.51
N ALA A 46 -2.09 -11.59 10.58
CA ALA A 46 -0.71 -11.70 10.15
C ALA A 46 -0.12 -10.30 9.92
N ALA A 47 1.06 -10.07 10.51
CA ALA A 47 1.86 -8.88 10.21
C ALA A 47 2.63 -9.09 8.90
N VAL A 48 2.83 -8.01 8.16
CA VAL A 48 3.74 -7.96 7.02
C VAL A 48 4.97 -7.17 7.43
N ASP A 49 6.12 -7.61 6.95
CA ASP A 49 7.39 -6.91 7.13
C ASP A 49 7.48 -5.73 6.16
N ASP A 50 6.73 -4.67 6.48
CA ASP A 50 6.80 -3.37 5.84
C ASP A 50 6.98 -2.28 6.89
N PHE A 51 7.50 -1.13 6.46
CA PHE A 51 7.74 0.01 7.34
C PHE A 51 7.17 1.27 6.70
N TYR A 52 6.45 2.04 7.50
CA TYR A 52 5.97 3.36 7.13
C TYR A 52 5.97 4.29 8.34
N TRP A 53 5.86 5.58 8.07
CA TRP A 53 5.64 6.61 9.06
C TRP A 53 4.52 7.54 8.62
N ARG A 54 3.93 8.23 9.60
CA ARG A 54 2.83 9.17 9.41
C ARG A 54 3.31 10.59 9.66
N GLY A 55 3.60 11.30 8.57
CA GLY A 55 3.94 12.73 8.63
C GLY A 55 2.75 13.63 8.99
N ASP A 56 1.53 13.14 8.80
CA ASP A 56 0.26 13.85 9.02
C ASP A 56 -0.24 13.83 10.47
N ALA A 57 0.44 13.13 11.38
CA ALA A 57 -0.01 12.90 12.75
C ALA A 57 1.06 13.21 13.81
N ARG A 58 1.94 14.18 13.52
CA ARG A 58 3.04 14.56 14.42
C ARG A 58 2.55 15.54 15.49
N THR A 59 3.03 15.37 16.73
CA THR A 59 2.72 16.29 17.85
C THR A 59 3.99 16.97 18.34
N ILE A 60 3.95 18.27 18.62
CA ILE A 60 5.06 18.97 19.29
C ILE A 60 5.03 18.70 20.79
N LEU A 61 6.20 18.45 21.36
CA LEU A 61 6.45 18.40 22.79
C LEU A 61 7.33 19.57 23.22
N SER A 62 7.05 20.15 24.37
CA SER A 62 8.01 21.00 25.09
C SER A 62 9.11 20.19 25.76
N ALA A 63 10.09 20.88 26.34
CA ALA A 63 11.25 20.28 26.99
C ALA A 63 10.90 19.36 28.17
N ASP A 64 9.79 19.64 28.87
CA ASP A 64 9.26 18.81 29.96
C ASP A 64 8.38 17.63 29.47
N GLY A 65 8.18 17.50 28.16
CA GLY A 65 7.33 16.48 27.55
C GLY A 65 5.86 16.85 27.41
N THR A 66 5.45 18.07 27.80
CA THR A 66 4.06 18.51 27.61
C THR A 66 3.70 18.61 26.12
N ARG A 67 2.54 18.08 25.72
CA ARG A 67 2.04 18.15 24.34
C ARG A 67 1.57 19.56 24.02
N LEU A 68 2.22 20.22 23.05
CA LEU A 68 1.90 21.58 22.60
C LEU A 68 0.90 21.63 21.43
N GLY A 69 0.62 20.48 20.80
CA GLY A 69 -0.38 20.35 19.72
C GLY A 69 0.18 19.79 18.42
N ASP A 70 -0.62 19.87 17.35
CA ASP A 70 -0.26 19.41 16.01
C ASP A 70 1.00 20.12 15.49
N HIS A 71 1.92 19.34 14.92
CA HIS A 71 3.21 19.82 14.42
C HIS A 71 3.07 20.88 13.33
N ARG A 72 2.21 20.66 12.33
CA ARG A 72 2.07 21.59 11.21
C ARG A 72 1.47 22.91 11.68
N VAL A 73 0.37 22.85 12.43
CA VAL A 73 -0.31 24.02 12.97
C VAL A 73 0.63 24.82 13.88
N TRP A 74 1.41 24.14 14.70
CA TRP A 74 2.39 24.79 15.58
C TRP A 74 3.50 25.49 14.78
N VAL A 75 4.10 24.81 13.79
CA VAL A 75 5.16 25.39 12.95
C VAL A 75 4.64 26.60 12.17
N GLU A 76 3.45 26.50 11.57
CA GLU A 76 2.83 27.60 10.84
C GLU A 76 2.59 28.82 11.75
N ARG A 77 2.08 28.61 12.97
CA ARG A 77 1.87 29.68 13.95
C ARG A 77 3.17 30.35 14.37
N GLU A 78 4.18 29.57 14.74
CA GLU A 78 5.48 30.10 15.18
C GLU A 78 6.20 30.84 14.05
N LEU A 79 6.14 30.34 12.82
CA LEU A 79 6.66 31.05 11.64
C LEU A 79 5.91 32.35 11.38
N ALA A 80 4.58 32.34 11.45
CA ALA A 80 3.78 33.55 11.23
C ALA A 80 4.11 34.64 12.27
N ALA A 81 4.31 34.27 13.54
CA ALA A 81 4.74 35.18 14.59
C ALA A 81 6.12 35.82 14.32
N LEU A 82 6.94 35.19 13.46
CA LEU A 82 8.24 35.68 13.04
C LEU A 82 8.22 36.27 11.62
N GLY A 83 7.04 36.57 11.07
CA GLY A 83 6.88 37.12 9.72
C GLY A 83 7.38 36.19 8.61
N GLY A 84 7.38 34.88 8.84
CA GLY A 84 7.91 33.87 7.91
C GLY A 84 9.45 33.80 7.89
N ASN A 85 10.14 34.43 8.84
CA ASN A 85 11.61 34.42 8.87
C ASN A 85 12.16 33.09 9.41
N LEU A 86 12.55 32.21 8.49
CA LEU A 86 13.14 30.90 8.80
C LEU A 86 14.45 31.00 9.63
N THR A 87 15.25 32.05 9.45
CA THR A 87 16.48 32.21 10.23
C THR A 87 16.16 32.58 11.68
N ALA A 88 15.19 33.45 11.90
CA ALA A 88 14.72 33.77 13.25
C ALA A 88 14.10 32.54 13.92
N PHE A 89 13.32 31.74 13.17
CA PHE A 89 12.72 30.50 13.65
C PHE A 89 13.79 29.50 14.08
N TRP A 90 14.77 29.23 13.20
CA TRP A 90 15.89 28.33 13.51
C TRP A 90 16.68 28.81 14.74
N ASN A 91 17.03 30.09 14.82
CA ASN A 91 17.73 30.64 15.97
C ASN A 91 16.95 30.48 17.29
N ARG A 92 15.62 30.61 17.25
CA ARG A 92 14.76 30.44 18.43
C ARG A 92 14.70 28.98 18.90
N HIS A 93 14.65 28.02 17.99
CA HIS A 93 14.38 26.61 18.32
C HIS A 93 15.63 25.70 18.29
N ARG A 94 16.80 26.20 17.86
CA ARG A 94 18.04 25.41 17.76
C ARG A 94 18.62 24.92 19.09
N SER A 95 18.07 25.33 20.24
CA SER A 95 18.43 24.73 21.54
C SER A 95 18.01 23.26 21.62
N GLY A 96 17.01 22.84 20.84
CA GLY A 96 16.49 21.47 20.86
C GLY A 96 15.46 21.21 21.97
N ASP A 97 15.00 22.26 22.66
CA ASP A 97 14.02 22.16 23.74
C ASP A 97 12.66 21.64 23.25
N GLN A 98 12.25 22.03 22.05
CA GLN A 98 11.05 21.50 21.42
C GLN A 98 11.39 20.32 20.52
N LYS A 99 10.65 19.23 20.74
CA LYS A 99 10.74 17.99 19.98
C LYS A 99 9.41 17.70 19.33
N PHE A 100 9.38 16.75 18.42
CA PHE A 100 8.12 16.25 17.90
C PHE A 100 8.05 14.72 17.96
N THR A 101 6.83 14.23 18.05
CA THR A 101 6.51 12.81 17.99
C THR A 101 6.12 12.43 16.57
N GLU A 102 6.36 11.18 16.20
CA GLU A 102 5.93 10.62 14.92
C GLU A 102 5.40 9.21 15.13
N TRP A 103 4.29 8.89 14.46
CA TRP A 103 3.77 7.53 14.44
C TRP A 103 4.47 6.73 13.35
N ARG A 104 5.06 5.61 13.73
CA ARG A 104 5.72 4.65 12.84
C ARG A 104 5.00 3.33 12.96
N GLY A 105 4.89 2.57 11.88
CA GLY A 105 4.13 1.34 11.92
C GLY A 105 4.48 0.32 10.87
N THR A 106 3.82 -0.82 11.03
CA THR A 106 3.83 -1.95 10.10
C THR A 106 2.39 -2.34 9.77
N SER A 107 2.18 -2.98 8.63
CA SER A 107 0.87 -3.43 8.19
C SER A 107 0.51 -4.75 8.87
N VAL A 108 -0.73 -4.84 9.33
CA VAL A 108 -1.32 -6.09 9.84
C VAL A 108 -2.62 -6.34 9.09
N PHE A 109 -2.79 -7.58 8.63
CA PHE A 109 -3.99 -8.02 7.93
C PHE A 109 -4.71 -9.07 8.76
N ALA A 110 -6.03 -8.95 8.88
CA ALA A 110 -6.86 -10.01 9.44
C ALA A 110 -7.78 -10.61 8.39
N PHE A 111 -7.98 -11.92 8.49
CA PHE A 111 -8.71 -12.71 7.51
C PHE A 111 -9.75 -13.58 8.18
N ALA A 112 -10.93 -13.70 7.58
CA ALA A 112 -11.90 -14.71 7.95
C ALA A 112 -12.61 -15.25 6.72
N ARG A 113 -12.85 -16.56 6.69
CA ARG A 113 -13.60 -17.20 5.60
C ARG A 113 -15.06 -16.77 5.65
N THR A 114 -15.62 -16.49 4.49
CA THR A 114 -17.06 -16.25 4.32
C THR A 114 -17.74 -17.38 3.52
N GLY A 115 -16.95 -18.31 2.96
CA GLY A 115 -17.48 -19.44 2.18
C GLY A 115 -16.41 -20.47 1.78
N ARG A 116 -16.72 -21.22 0.71
CA ARG A 116 -15.92 -22.37 0.26
C ARG A 116 -14.96 -22.04 -0.89
N GLY A 117 -15.27 -21.06 -1.71
CA GLY A 117 -14.44 -20.63 -2.83
C GLY A 117 -13.18 -19.90 -2.38
N VAL A 118 -12.18 -19.85 -3.26
CA VAL A 118 -10.87 -19.23 -2.99
C VAL A 118 -11.00 -17.74 -2.62
N ALA A 119 -11.95 -17.04 -3.22
CA ALA A 119 -12.25 -15.63 -2.95
C ALA A 119 -13.32 -15.41 -1.87
N ASP A 120 -13.86 -16.46 -1.25
CA ASP A 120 -14.89 -16.34 -0.22
C ASP A 120 -14.25 -16.08 1.16
N PHE A 121 -13.66 -14.89 1.31
CA PHE A 121 -13.16 -14.38 2.57
C PHE A 121 -13.25 -12.85 2.65
N VAL A 122 -13.18 -12.35 3.88
CA VAL A 122 -12.96 -10.94 4.19
C VAL A 122 -11.51 -10.73 4.58
N GLN A 123 -10.91 -9.66 4.07
CA GLN A 123 -9.62 -9.13 4.52
C GLN A 123 -9.85 -7.78 5.20
N ILE A 124 -9.18 -7.57 6.33
CA ILE A 124 -9.15 -6.29 7.04
C ILE A 124 -7.71 -5.80 7.10
N SER A 125 -7.40 -4.69 6.42
CA SER A 125 -6.09 -4.05 6.36
C SER A 125 -5.93 -3.01 7.46
N ARG A 126 -4.83 -3.07 8.23
CA ARG A 126 -4.63 -2.23 9.43
C ARG A 126 -3.19 -1.76 9.53
N GLY A 127 -3.01 -0.62 10.17
CA GLY A 127 -1.73 -0.14 10.66
C GLY A 127 -1.56 -0.54 12.12
N ARG A 128 -0.42 -1.15 12.45
CA ARG A 128 0.07 -1.30 13.82
C ARG A 128 1.03 -0.14 14.07
N ASP A 129 0.53 0.92 14.69
CA ASP A 129 1.25 2.17 14.85
C ASP A 129 1.79 2.32 16.29
N VAL A 130 3.03 2.76 16.41
CA VAL A 130 3.70 3.11 17.66
C VAL A 130 4.16 4.56 17.57
N GLU A 131 3.95 5.34 18.62
CA GLU A 131 4.39 6.73 18.70
C GLU A 131 5.81 6.78 19.25
N TYR A 132 6.70 7.42 18.51
CA TYR A 132 8.10 7.62 18.89
C TYR A 132 8.39 9.10 19.12
N LEU A 133 9.32 9.39 20.01
CA LEU A 133 9.99 10.68 20.06
C LEU A 133 10.95 10.79 18.87
N ALA A 134 10.52 11.47 17.81
CA ALA A 134 11.20 11.43 16.52
C ALA A 134 12.47 12.31 16.47
N GLY A 135 12.46 13.44 17.17
CA GLY A 135 13.62 14.33 17.25
C GLY A 135 13.25 15.79 17.49
N SER A 136 14.25 16.65 17.37
CA SER A 136 14.09 18.11 17.52
C SER A 136 13.33 18.72 16.34
N VAL A 137 12.58 19.79 16.63
CA VAL A 137 11.85 20.57 15.62
C VAL A 137 12.76 21.17 14.55
N VAL A 138 14.00 21.53 14.92
CA VAL A 138 15.04 21.94 13.98
C VAL A 138 16.34 21.20 14.30
N ASP A 139 17.15 21.00 13.27
CA ASP A 139 18.53 20.56 13.43
C ASP A 139 19.41 21.77 13.86
N PRO A 140 20.15 21.69 14.97
CA PRO A 140 21.03 22.76 15.42
C PRO A 140 22.17 23.13 14.45
N ASP A 141 22.56 22.20 13.57
CA ASP A 141 23.67 22.33 12.62
C ASP A 141 23.18 22.53 11.18
N TYR A 142 21.88 22.34 10.92
CA TYR A 142 21.27 22.53 9.60
C TYR A 142 20.12 23.54 9.66
N ARG A 143 20.36 24.72 9.06
CA ARG A 143 19.32 25.75 8.91
C ARG A 143 18.34 25.36 7.78
N PRO A 144 17.02 25.28 8.05
CA PRO A 144 15.99 25.05 7.03
C PRO A 144 16.03 26.09 5.89
N TYR A 145 15.83 25.65 4.65
CA TYR A 145 15.76 26.52 3.46
C TYR A 145 14.32 26.89 3.09
N SER A 146 13.34 26.10 3.51
CA SER A 146 11.92 26.33 3.29
C SER A 146 11.08 25.92 4.51
N ALA A 147 9.80 26.30 4.53
CA ALA A 147 8.87 25.76 5.50
C ALA A 147 8.62 24.25 5.28
N ASP A 148 8.75 23.76 4.04
CA ASP A 148 8.62 22.34 3.74
C ASP A 148 9.69 21.50 4.45
N ASP A 149 10.90 22.01 4.61
CA ASP A 149 11.96 21.35 5.39
C ASP A 149 11.56 21.16 6.86
N LEU A 150 10.72 22.05 7.40
CA LEU A 150 10.18 21.90 8.76
C LEU A 150 9.05 20.88 8.78
N PHE A 151 8.18 20.88 7.76
CA PHE A 151 7.05 19.95 7.66
C PHE A 151 7.46 18.51 7.36
N ASP A 152 8.54 18.30 6.62
CA ASP A 152 9.12 16.98 6.38
C ASP A 152 10.64 16.99 6.58
N PRO A 153 11.10 16.93 7.84
CA PRO A 153 12.49 17.10 8.17
C PRO A 153 13.31 15.92 7.70
N SER A 154 14.34 16.22 6.93
CA SER A 154 15.31 15.26 6.40
C SER A 154 16.35 14.82 7.44
N TRP A 155 16.53 15.60 8.51
CA TRP A 155 17.43 15.28 9.62
C TRP A 155 16.88 14.21 10.58
N VAL A 156 15.59 13.88 10.47
CA VAL A 156 14.99 12.81 11.27
C VAL A 156 15.20 11.46 10.59
N ARG A 157 15.94 10.58 11.26
CA ARG A 157 16.15 9.20 10.84
C ARG A 157 14.90 8.37 11.08
N ARG A 158 14.42 7.73 10.02
CA ARG A 158 13.23 6.87 10.00
C ARG A 158 13.66 5.48 9.55
N GLU A 159 14.32 4.78 10.45
CA GLU A 159 14.75 3.40 10.25
C GLU A 159 13.87 2.47 11.12
N PRO A 160 13.60 1.23 10.68
CA PRO A 160 12.81 0.28 11.46
C PRO A 160 13.46 -0.04 12.81
N ASP A 161 14.78 -0.19 12.80
CA ASP A 161 15.60 -0.39 13.99
C ASP A 161 16.06 0.99 14.48
N THR A 162 15.36 1.53 15.47
CA THR A 162 15.66 2.84 16.04
C THR A 162 15.73 2.78 17.56
N ASP A 163 16.71 3.46 18.14
CA ASP A 163 16.79 3.66 19.59
C ASP A 163 15.90 4.82 20.07
N ALA A 164 15.01 5.33 19.21
CA ALA A 164 14.10 6.41 19.56
C ALA A 164 13.17 5.96 20.69
N PRO A 165 12.99 6.78 21.75
CA PRO A 165 12.07 6.45 22.83
C PRO A 165 10.64 6.25 22.34
N VAL A 166 10.02 5.13 22.74
CA VAL A 166 8.61 4.85 22.54
C VAL A 166 7.79 5.64 23.56
N LEU A 167 6.77 6.36 23.09
CA LEU A 167 5.89 7.17 23.92
C LEU A 167 4.51 6.54 24.11
N ALA A 168 3.99 5.85 23.09
CA ALA A 168 2.68 5.20 23.14
C ALA A 168 2.53 4.08 22.10
N GLY A 169 1.55 3.20 22.32
CA GLY A 169 1.19 2.10 21.43
C GLY A 169 1.77 0.74 21.84
N PRO A 170 1.58 -0.30 21.02
CA PRO A 170 0.95 -0.28 19.69
C PRO A 170 -0.53 0.11 19.73
N VAL A 171 -0.95 0.90 18.74
CA VAL A 171 -2.36 1.22 18.44
C VAL A 171 -2.68 0.68 17.07
N TYR A 172 -3.77 -0.08 16.97
CA TYR A 172 -4.26 -0.57 15.69
C TYR A 172 -5.22 0.42 15.06
N ARG A 173 -4.99 0.76 13.80
CA ARG A 173 -5.85 1.67 13.03
C ARG A 173 -6.30 1.02 11.73
N LEU A 174 -7.57 1.15 11.38
CA LEU A 174 -8.06 0.70 10.09
C LEU A 174 -7.37 1.50 8.97
N ARG A 175 -6.85 0.82 7.94
CA ARG A 175 -6.23 1.50 6.80
C ARG A 175 -7.28 1.88 5.75
N GLY A 176 -6.97 2.91 4.95
CA GLY A 176 -7.85 3.42 3.90
C GLY A 176 -8.89 4.42 4.40
N ARG A 177 -9.44 5.23 3.48
CA ARG A 177 -10.52 6.18 3.81
C ARG A 177 -11.84 5.41 3.99
N THR A 178 -12.61 5.76 5.01
CA THR A 178 -14.03 5.38 5.22
C THR A 178 -14.37 3.94 4.81
N GLY A 179 -13.89 2.95 5.57
CA GLY A 179 -14.21 1.53 5.34
C GLY A 179 -13.46 0.83 4.22
N GLY A 180 -12.57 1.52 3.48
CA GLY A 180 -11.69 0.90 2.47
C GLY A 180 -10.71 -0.14 3.02
N GLY A 181 -10.55 -0.20 4.34
CA GLY A 181 -9.75 -1.21 5.03
C GLY A 181 -10.43 -2.56 5.18
N ILE A 182 -11.73 -2.70 4.86
CA ILE A 182 -12.46 -3.97 4.92
C ILE A 182 -12.88 -4.36 3.52
N VAL A 183 -12.41 -5.52 3.05
CA VAL A 183 -12.72 -6.00 1.70
C VAL A 183 -13.24 -7.43 1.72
N HIS A 184 -14.45 -7.60 1.20
CA HIS A 184 -14.98 -8.92 0.84
C HIS A 184 -14.47 -9.28 -0.56
N MET A 185 -13.54 -10.24 -0.65
CA MET A 185 -12.73 -10.46 -1.85
C MET A 185 -13.56 -10.85 -3.07
N LYS A 186 -14.55 -11.73 -2.92
CA LYS A 186 -15.49 -12.07 -3.99
C LYS A 186 -16.22 -10.84 -4.56
N SER A 187 -16.68 -9.95 -3.68
CA SER A 187 -17.41 -8.75 -4.09
C SER A 187 -16.49 -7.75 -4.79
N PHE A 188 -15.25 -7.65 -4.33
CA PHE A 188 -14.20 -6.87 -4.99
C PHE A 188 -13.92 -7.38 -6.41
N LEU A 189 -13.71 -8.69 -6.59
CA LEU A 189 -13.43 -9.29 -7.92
C LEU A 189 -14.61 -9.13 -8.88
N ALA A 190 -15.85 -9.28 -8.38
CA ALA A 190 -17.05 -9.03 -9.18
C ALA A 190 -17.13 -7.56 -9.62
N ARG A 191 -16.83 -6.61 -8.73
CA ARG A 191 -16.76 -5.18 -9.06
C ARG A 191 -15.67 -4.90 -10.09
N ARG A 192 -14.47 -5.48 -9.94
CA ARG A 192 -13.36 -5.32 -10.89
C ARG A 192 -13.74 -5.78 -12.29
N THR A 193 -14.42 -6.91 -12.39
CA THR A 193 -14.90 -7.48 -13.65
C THR A 193 -15.92 -6.56 -14.32
N ARG A 194 -16.88 -6.05 -13.54
CA ARG A 194 -17.88 -5.11 -14.04
C ARG A 194 -17.25 -3.81 -14.57
N ILE A 195 -16.32 -3.22 -13.81
CA ILE A 195 -15.63 -1.98 -14.23
C ILE A 195 -14.80 -2.22 -15.49
N GLU A 196 -14.13 -3.38 -15.62
CA GLU A 196 -13.42 -3.72 -16.85
C GLU A 196 -14.35 -3.77 -18.07
N ALA A 197 -15.49 -4.45 -17.92
CA ALA A 197 -16.48 -4.56 -18.99
C ALA A 197 -17.02 -3.18 -19.40
N GLU A 198 -17.37 -2.33 -18.42
CA GLU A 198 -17.80 -0.95 -18.66
C GLU A 198 -16.72 -0.12 -19.38
N GLN A 199 -15.46 -0.22 -18.96
CA GLN A 199 -14.35 0.50 -19.59
C GLN A 199 -14.08 0.03 -21.02
N ARG A 200 -14.15 -1.28 -21.27
CA ARG A 200 -13.98 -1.85 -22.61
C ARG A 200 -15.15 -1.55 -23.53
N GLN A 201 -16.36 -1.46 -22.99
CA GLN A 201 -17.52 -0.98 -23.71
C GLN A 201 -17.39 0.52 -24.07
N ALA A 202 -16.90 1.35 -23.15
CA ALA A 202 -16.66 2.77 -23.41
C ALA A 202 -15.50 3.02 -24.39
N GLN A 203 -14.49 2.15 -24.38
CA GLN A 203 -13.36 2.15 -25.31
C GLN A 203 -13.62 1.33 -26.57
N ARG A 204 -14.88 0.94 -26.80
CA ARG A 204 -15.25 0.11 -27.93
C ARG A 204 -14.73 0.76 -29.21
N PRO A 205 -13.90 0.07 -29.99
CA PRO A 205 -13.36 0.64 -31.19
C PRO A 205 -14.42 0.54 -32.30
N GLU A 206 -15.37 1.47 -32.33
CA GLU A 206 -16.51 1.39 -33.26
C GLU A 206 -16.15 1.66 -34.73
N ALA A 207 -14.95 2.16 -35.04
CA ALA A 207 -14.52 2.42 -36.43
C ALA A 207 -13.00 2.49 -36.64
N GLY A 208 -12.19 1.89 -35.76
CA GLY A 208 -10.73 1.95 -35.90
C GLY A 208 -10.21 0.93 -36.91
N LEU A 209 -9.51 1.38 -37.95
CA LEU A 209 -8.66 0.55 -38.80
C LEU A 209 -7.24 0.57 -38.22
N ILE A 210 -6.69 -0.61 -37.92
CA ILE A 210 -5.27 -0.77 -37.66
C ILE A 210 -4.59 -0.81 -39.02
N ARG A 211 -3.86 0.25 -39.34
CA ARG A 211 -3.06 0.34 -40.56
C ARG A 211 -1.64 -0.14 -40.28
N GLU A 212 -1.30 -1.31 -40.79
CA GLU A 212 0.08 -1.81 -40.81
C GLU A 212 0.78 -1.23 -42.04
N VAL A 213 1.91 -0.53 -41.87
CA VAL A 213 2.70 0.03 -42.97
C VAL A 213 4.03 -0.70 -43.04
N GLY A 214 4.23 -1.47 -44.10
CA GLY A 214 5.50 -2.12 -44.46
C GLY A 214 6.17 -1.46 -45.69
N PRO A 215 7.39 -1.88 -46.04
CA PRO A 215 8.13 -1.33 -47.18
C PRO A 215 7.39 -1.44 -48.52
N ASP A 216 6.60 -2.51 -48.70
CA ASP A 216 5.98 -2.85 -49.98
C ASP A 216 4.45 -2.78 -49.99
N SER A 217 3.80 -2.54 -48.84
CA SER A 217 2.33 -2.38 -48.78
C SER A 217 1.84 -1.77 -47.47
N ALA A 218 0.65 -1.18 -47.51
CA ALA A 218 -0.15 -0.88 -46.32
C ALA A 218 -1.38 -1.79 -46.27
N ARG A 219 -1.64 -2.41 -45.11
CA ARG A 219 -2.81 -3.25 -44.87
C ARG A 219 -3.65 -2.62 -43.77
N ASP A 220 -4.94 -2.44 -44.04
CA ASP A 220 -5.90 -1.97 -43.05
C ASP A 220 -6.70 -3.17 -42.51
N THR A 221 -6.67 -3.37 -41.19
CA THR A 221 -7.44 -4.41 -40.50
C THR A 221 -8.42 -3.73 -39.54
N PRO A 222 -9.74 -4.00 -39.60
CA PRO A 222 -10.64 -3.46 -38.61
C PRO A 222 -10.24 -3.95 -37.21
N SER A 223 -10.14 -3.05 -36.25
CA SER A 223 -9.67 -3.28 -34.89
C SER A 223 -10.33 -4.48 -34.18
N MET A 224 -11.63 -4.72 -34.37
CA MET A 224 -12.29 -5.91 -33.80
C MET A 224 -11.82 -7.24 -34.40
N TYR A 225 -11.38 -7.27 -35.66
CA TYR A 225 -10.79 -8.48 -36.25
C TYR A 225 -9.38 -8.75 -35.71
N ALA A 226 -8.64 -7.70 -35.36
CA ALA A 226 -7.32 -7.85 -34.75
C ALA A 226 -7.38 -8.25 -33.26
N ASN A 227 -8.51 -8.00 -32.59
CA ASN A 227 -8.71 -8.36 -31.20
C ASN A 227 -10.12 -8.97 -30.99
N PRO A 228 -10.34 -10.21 -31.45
CA PRO A 228 -11.65 -10.87 -31.36
C PRO A 228 -12.10 -11.08 -29.91
N GLU A 229 -11.15 -11.28 -28.99
CA GLU A 229 -11.37 -11.52 -27.56
C GLU A 229 -11.49 -10.20 -26.76
N TRP A 230 -11.80 -9.07 -27.42
CA TRP A 230 -11.85 -7.76 -26.75
C TRP A 230 -12.77 -7.77 -25.54
N PHE A 231 -13.91 -8.48 -25.61
CA PHE A 231 -14.88 -8.56 -24.52
C PHE A 231 -14.65 -9.76 -23.57
N ASP A 232 -13.86 -10.74 -23.99
CA ASP A 232 -13.53 -11.94 -23.19
C ASP A 232 -12.33 -11.73 -22.27
N PHE A 233 -11.83 -10.48 -22.20
CA PHE A 233 -10.71 -10.14 -21.36
C PHE A 233 -11.03 -10.32 -19.86
N VAL A 234 -10.22 -11.14 -19.20
CA VAL A 234 -10.29 -11.37 -17.76
C VAL A 234 -9.24 -10.49 -17.06
N PRO A 235 -9.64 -9.62 -16.10
CA PRO A 235 -8.71 -8.81 -15.33
C PRO A 235 -7.62 -9.65 -14.64
N ARG A 236 -6.42 -9.08 -14.48
CA ARG A 236 -5.29 -9.75 -13.82
C ARG A 236 -5.64 -10.22 -12.41
N GLU A 237 -6.44 -9.46 -11.67
CA GLU A 237 -6.89 -9.79 -10.32
C GLU A 237 -7.73 -11.06 -10.34
N ASN A 238 -8.71 -11.15 -11.24
CA ASN A 238 -9.54 -12.34 -11.40
C ASN A 238 -8.73 -13.55 -11.85
N ARG A 239 -7.80 -13.35 -12.78
CA ARG A 239 -6.91 -14.41 -13.26
C ARG A 239 -6.03 -14.97 -12.14
N PHE A 240 -5.51 -14.12 -11.25
CA PHE A 240 -4.72 -14.55 -10.09
C PHE A 240 -5.48 -15.55 -9.22
N PHE A 241 -6.75 -15.28 -8.92
CA PHE A 241 -7.59 -16.18 -8.15
C PHE A 241 -7.99 -17.45 -8.90
N ALA A 242 -8.29 -17.33 -10.21
CA ALA A 242 -8.58 -18.49 -11.06
C ALA A 242 -7.37 -19.43 -11.20
N ASP A 243 -6.16 -18.87 -11.27
CA ASP A 243 -4.91 -19.64 -11.30
C ASP A 243 -4.67 -20.37 -9.96
N TRP A 244 -5.05 -19.77 -8.81
CA TRP A 244 -4.97 -20.42 -7.49
C TRP A 244 -5.99 -21.55 -7.30
N GLU A 245 -7.18 -21.43 -7.89
CA GLU A 245 -8.23 -22.46 -7.84
C GLU A 245 -7.85 -23.74 -8.59
N ARG A 246 -6.79 -23.70 -9.42
CA ARG A 246 -6.32 -24.90 -10.11
C ARG A 246 -5.76 -25.92 -9.11
N PRO A 247 -5.92 -27.24 -9.38
CA PRO A 247 -5.64 -28.31 -8.42
C PRO A 247 -4.23 -28.33 -7.81
N SER A 248 -3.24 -27.72 -8.47
CA SER A 248 -1.86 -27.64 -7.98
C SER A 248 -1.61 -26.58 -6.90
N ALA A 249 -2.54 -25.64 -6.70
CA ALA A 249 -2.42 -24.56 -5.70
C ALA A 249 -3.60 -24.53 -4.70
N SER A 250 -4.69 -25.25 -4.99
CA SER A 250 -5.99 -25.10 -4.31
C SER A 250 -6.14 -25.84 -2.98
N VAL A 251 -5.12 -26.58 -2.51
CA VAL A 251 -5.16 -27.29 -1.23
C VAL A 251 -4.98 -26.35 -0.02
N GLU A 252 -4.32 -25.21 -0.23
CA GLU A 252 -4.08 -24.21 0.82
C GLU A 252 -4.97 -22.97 0.60
N ARG A 253 -5.36 -22.30 1.70
CA ARG A 253 -6.17 -21.10 1.63
C ARG A 253 -5.29 -19.96 1.16
N ILE A 254 -5.69 -19.24 0.11
CA ILE A 254 -4.87 -18.19 -0.49
C ILE A 254 -4.41 -17.12 0.52
N PHE A 255 -5.26 -16.79 1.48
CA PHE A 255 -4.97 -15.81 2.52
C PHE A 255 -4.07 -16.33 3.65
N ASP A 256 -3.70 -17.60 3.66
CA ASP A 256 -2.61 -18.10 4.52
C ASP A 256 -1.22 -17.72 3.95
N HIS A 257 -1.17 -17.28 2.68
CA HIS A 257 0.07 -16.96 1.96
C HIS A 257 0.13 -15.49 1.52
N TRP A 258 -1.00 -14.90 1.18
CA TRP A 258 -1.07 -13.56 0.57
C TRP A 258 -2.03 -12.64 1.31
N ALA A 259 -1.56 -11.44 1.64
CA ALA A 259 -2.39 -10.26 1.80
C ALA A 259 -2.52 -9.52 0.46
N PHE A 260 -3.53 -8.68 0.32
CA PHE A 260 -3.76 -7.91 -0.91
C PHE A 260 -3.83 -6.41 -0.59
N ASP A 261 -2.89 -5.63 -1.11
CA ASP A 261 -2.96 -4.18 -1.00
C ASP A 261 -3.93 -3.65 -2.05
N ILE A 262 -5.17 -3.41 -1.63
CA ILE A 262 -6.31 -3.12 -2.50
C ILE A 262 -6.43 -1.61 -2.69
N HIS A 263 -6.55 -1.19 -3.93
CA HIS A 263 -6.80 0.20 -4.32
C HIS A 263 -8.05 0.29 -5.18
N ASP A 264 -8.82 1.34 -4.94
CA ASP A 264 -10.00 1.72 -5.70
C ASP A 264 -10.02 3.24 -5.74
N LEU A 265 -9.39 3.80 -6.76
CA LEU A 265 -9.06 5.22 -6.86
C LEU A 265 -9.59 5.78 -8.17
N GLU A 266 -10.00 7.04 -8.15
CA GLU A 266 -10.31 7.77 -9.37
C GLU A 266 -9.11 8.65 -9.74
N HIS A 267 -8.56 8.44 -10.94
CA HIS A 267 -7.45 9.22 -11.48
C HIS A 267 -7.80 9.72 -12.89
N ARG A 268 -7.75 11.05 -13.09
CA ARG A 268 -8.03 11.72 -14.38
C ARG A 268 -9.36 11.29 -15.02
N GLY A 269 -10.42 11.18 -14.21
CA GLY A 269 -11.76 10.76 -14.66
C GLY A 269 -11.87 9.28 -15.04
N ARG A 270 -10.86 8.47 -14.72
CA ARG A 270 -10.88 7.02 -14.87
C ARG A 270 -10.74 6.37 -13.50
N ARG A 271 -11.63 5.43 -13.21
CA ARG A 271 -11.56 4.63 -11.98
C ARG A 271 -10.59 3.48 -12.19
N GLU A 272 -9.54 3.43 -11.39
CA GLU A 272 -8.60 2.32 -11.33
C GLU A 272 -8.89 1.49 -10.08
N ILE A 273 -9.16 0.20 -10.29
CA ILE A 273 -9.43 -0.75 -9.23
C ILE A 273 -8.50 -1.95 -9.42
N GLY A 274 -7.85 -2.39 -8.35
CA GLY A 274 -6.88 -3.46 -8.41
C GLY A 274 -6.29 -3.80 -7.05
N PHE A 275 -5.32 -4.72 -7.05
CA PHE A 275 -4.51 -4.98 -5.87
C PHE A 275 -3.07 -5.31 -6.22
N ILE A 276 -2.19 -5.20 -5.23
CA ILE A 276 -0.84 -5.75 -5.25
C ILE A 276 -0.78 -6.89 -4.23
N PRO A 277 -0.49 -8.14 -4.63
CA PRO A 277 -0.36 -9.24 -3.68
C PRO A 277 0.91 -9.06 -2.84
N ARG A 278 0.79 -9.29 -1.53
CA ARG A 278 1.84 -9.15 -0.52
C ARG A 278 2.04 -10.51 0.17
N PRO A 279 3.23 -11.14 0.06
CA PRO A 279 3.46 -12.41 0.73
C PRO A 279 3.48 -12.20 2.25
N LEU A 280 2.73 -13.00 2.99
CA LEU A 280 2.69 -12.96 4.47
C LEU A 280 3.98 -13.52 5.10
N LYS A 281 4.66 -14.40 4.38
CA LYS A 281 5.97 -14.94 4.75
C LYS A 281 6.93 -14.62 3.61
N MET A 282 7.93 -13.79 3.88
CA MET A 282 9.03 -13.63 2.95
C MET A 282 9.73 -14.99 2.78
N PRO A 283 9.97 -15.47 1.55
CA PRO A 283 10.83 -16.64 1.37
C PRO A 283 12.19 -16.33 1.98
N ARG A 284 12.70 -17.23 2.83
CA ARG A 284 14.03 -17.08 3.46
C ARG A 284 15.07 -16.77 2.38
N ARG A 285 15.99 -15.84 2.67
CA ARG A 285 17.08 -15.41 1.77
C ARG A 285 18.05 -16.52 1.32
N GLU A 286 17.82 -17.78 1.66
CA GLU A 286 18.62 -18.93 1.22
C GLU A 286 18.31 -19.40 -0.22
N ALA A 287 17.36 -18.78 -0.92
CA ALA A 287 17.18 -18.98 -2.35
C ALA A 287 17.88 -17.89 -3.19
N ALA A 288 19.18 -17.67 -2.96
CA ALA A 288 20.01 -16.89 -3.86
C ALA A 288 21.33 -17.63 -4.13
N VAL A 289 21.76 -17.61 -5.39
CA VAL A 289 23.05 -18.04 -5.93
C VAL A 289 23.13 -19.48 -6.44
N GLY A 290 22.33 -19.79 -7.45
CA GLY A 290 22.76 -20.68 -8.53
C GLY A 290 23.64 -19.91 -9.53
N ARG A 291 24.89 -19.59 -9.17
CA ARG A 291 25.90 -19.09 -10.13
C ARG A 291 26.17 -20.18 -11.17
N ARG A 292 25.45 -20.19 -12.30
CA ARG A 292 25.98 -20.83 -13.51
C ARG A 292 27.01 -19.89 -14.11
N ARG A 293 28.28 -20.25 -13.98
CA ARG A 293 29.38 -19.67 -14.75
C ARG A 293 29.06 -19.83 -16.24
N PHE A 294 29.03 -18.72 -16.97
CA PHE A 294 29.14 -18.72 -18.42
C PHE A 294 30.55 -19.23 -18.79
N GLY A 295 30.60 -20.34 -19.53
CA GLY A 295 31.79 -20.86 -20.20
C GLY A 295 31.38 -21.26 -21.62
N ALA A 296 32.24 -20.93 -22.58
CA ALA A 296 32.05 -20.95 -24.04
C ALA A 296 31.60 -22.32 -24.63
N PRO A 297 31.14 -22.35 -25.91
CA PRO A 297 30.27 -23.40 -26.45
C PRO A 297 31.07 -24.61 -26.96
N PRO A 298 30.48 -25.82 -26.97
CA PRO A 298 30.82 -26.84 -27.94
C PRO A 298 29.75 -26.94 -29.02
N ASP A 299 30.25 -27.22 -30.22
CA ASP A 299 29.55 -27.35 -31.48
C ASP A 299 28.39 -28.35 -31.50
N GLY A 300 27.43 -28.05 -32.39
CA GLY A 300 26.76 -29.03 -33.26
C GLY A 300 25.86 -30.07 -32.60
N GLY A 301 24.54 -29.88 -32.72
CA GLY A 301 23.60 -30.97 -32.45
C GLY A 301 22.14 -30.53 -32.36
N ASP A 302 21.55 -30.30 -33.52
CA ASP A 302 20.11 -30.17 -33.73
C ASP A 302 19.34 -31.38 -33.16
N ARG A 303 18.32 -31.13 -32.31
CA ARG A 303 17.04 -31.84 -32.28
C ARG A 303 16.08 -31.20 -31.28
N GLY A 304 14.89 -30.88 -31.78
CA GLY A 304 13.87 -30.07 -31.15
C GLY A 304 13.22 -30.65 -29.90
N GLY A 305 12.85 -29.74 -29.01
CA GLY A 305 11.98 -29.97 -27.86
C GLY A 305 11.62 -28.63 -27.24
N ARG A 306 10.42 -28.12 -27.56
CA ARG A 306 9.90 -26.83 -27.07
C ARG A 306 9.82 -26.85 -25.53
N ARG A 307 10.81 -26.28 -24.86
CA ARG A 307 10.70 -25.83 -23.46
C ARG A 307 9.96 -24.50 -23.46
N ARG A 308 8.81 -24.46 -22.79
CA ARG A 308 8.12 -23.20 -22.47
C ARG A 308 8.89 -22.52 -21.36
N ASP A 309 9.47 -21.37 -21.68
CA ASP A 309 10.11 -20.49 -20.72
C ASP A 309 9.08 -19.94 -19.73
N TRP A 310 9.40 -20.07 -18.45
CA TRP A 310 8.72 -19.39 -17.36
C TRP A 310 9.19 -17.94 -17.34
N PRO A 311 8.31 -16.92 -17.35
CA PRO A 311 8.74 -15.56 -17.09
C PRO A 311 9.05 -15.45 -15.60
N ALA A 312 10.34 -15.35 -15.27
CA ALA A 312 10.78 -14.84 -13.98
C ALA A 312 10.16 -13.45 -13.79
N LEU A 313 9.26 -13.31 -12.81
CA LEU A 313 8.78 -12.01 -12.35
C LEU A 313 9.99 -11.25 -11.79
N ARG A 314 10.58 -10.37 -12.61
CA ARG A 314 11.41 -9.28 -12.09
C ARG A 314 10.48 -8.33 -11.35
N VAL A 315 10.60 -8.32 -10.03
CA VAL A 315 10.12 -7.21 -9.21
C VAL A 315 10.95 -5.99 -9.64
N VAL A 316 10.35 -5.13 -10.47
CA VAL A 316 10.84 -3.77 -10.65
C VAL A 316 10.29 -2.99 -9.47
N LEU A 317 11.14 -2.72 -8.48
CA LEU A 317 10.90 -1.66 -7.51
C LEU A 317 10.89 -0.35 -8.31
N SER A 318 9.71 0.24 -8.52
CA SER A 318 9.57 1.55 -9.14
C SER A 318 9.88 2.62 -8.09
N ASP A 319 11.02 3.30 -8.25
CA ASP A 319 11.42 4.52 -7.54
C ASP A 319 10.60 5.75 -7.97
N ASP A 320 9.26 5.69 -7.88
CA ASP A 320 8.39 6.83 -8.17
C ASP A 320 7.84 7.47 -6.89
N ALA A 321 8.74 8.16 -6.18
CA ALA A 321 8.39 9.14 -5.15
C ALA A 321 9.16 10.48 -5.30
N ARG A 322 9.74 10.77 -6.47
CA ARG A 322 10.44 12.04 -6.73
C ARG A 322 10.03 12.69 -8.06
N ALA A 323 8.76 13.02 -8.24
CA ALA A 323 8.35 13.88 -9.35
C ALA A 323 7.01 14.60 -9.14
N LEU A 324 6.77 15.23 -7.98
CA LEU A 324 5.74 16.26 -7.85
C LEU A 324 6.32 17.47 -7.10
N GLY A 325 6.99 18.35 -7.84
CA GLY A 325 7.55 19.56 -7.24
C GLY A 325 8.42 20.43 -8.13
N ARG A 326 8.26 20.42 -9.47
CA ARG A 326 8.93 21.39 -10.36
C ARG A 326 8.13 21.67 -11.62
N SER A 327 7.33 22.74 -11.62
CA SER A 327 7.32 23.72 -12.73
C SER A 327 6.29 24.84 -12.45
N GLY A 328 6.76 26.07 -12.31
CA GLY A 328 5.89 27.24 -12.18
C GLY A 328 6.61 28.59 -12.14
N ARG A 329 7.81 28.74 -12.72
CA ARG A 329 8.41 30.06 -12.98
C ARG A 329 7.92 30.54 -14.36
N ARG A 330 6.96 31.46 -14.37
CA ARG A 330 6.78 32.38 -15.51
C ARG A 330 7.55 33.67 -15.23
N ARG A 331 8.52 33.95 -16.10
CA ARG A 331 9.10 35.27 -16.31
C ARG A 331 8.00 36.22 -16.80
N ARG A 332 7.94 37.43 -16.26
CA ARG A 332 7.57 38.63 -17.00
C ARG A 332 8.64 39.67 -16.70
N ASP A 333 9.39 40.00 -17.75
CA ASP A 333 10.12 41.25 -17.86
C ASP A 333 9.15 42.31 -18.39
N ARG A 334 9.38 43.54 -17.91
CA ARG A 334 8.70 44.83 -18.18
C ARG A 334 7.51 45.17 -17.30
#